data_AF-A0A516ITF1-F1
#
_entry.id   AF-A0A516ITF1-F1
#
_cell.length_a   1.000
_cell.length_b   1.000
_cell.length_c   1.000
_cell.angle_alpha   90.00
_cell.angle_beta   90.00
_cell.angle_gamma   90.00
#
_symmetry.space_group_name_H-M   'P 1'
#
loop_
_entity.id
_entity.type
_entity.pdbx_description
1 polymer ?
#
loop_
_entity_poly.entity_id
_entity_poly.type
_entity_poly.pdbx_seq_one_letter_code
_entity_poly.pdbx_strand_id
1 'polypeptide(L)'
;MADVFLSHARPSAGAAKRIADHLRAAGYSVWYDESLPAHRPFSDVIAEQLDQARAVLVLWSKAAAASHWVKSEANRGLETGRLVQLRLDDVRLPMPFDQIQCADLRRWRGDRGAAGWRTVIDSLAALTGSAPPQPAPATGSLLGRRNLLLGGGALAVLAGGAFIWRDQETRLSPGAELLLQKGLDALQANDALDPEDEGSTAQAIALLTEATRLAPQSAIAWGGLALAYAARHRTASLDERSGLAARGRAAAQSALTLDSSEPRALAALRLLSPVYRHWRTAEQEARRALAKKPDFPILLFILSDILGSVGRWKEATALSDRLDRTKSLLPGAERKAIINLWSSGDLQAADRAIRDASEMAQAPPDLADAAFLPALQRAARRRAELARRCRPSSA
;
A
#
# COMPACT_ATOMS: atom_id res chain seq x y z
N MET A 1 -2.86 27.27 -6.71
CA MET A 1 -3.76 26.11 -6.54
C MET A 1 -4.11 25.61 -7.92
N ALA A 2 -3.96 24.32 -8.20
CA ALA A 2 -4.22 23.79 -9.53
C ALA A 2 -5.72 23.52 -9.72
N ASP A 3 -6.24 23.79 -10.91
CA ASP A 3 -7.61 23.47 -11.30
C ASP A 3 -7.76 21.96 -11.47
N VAL A 4 -6.74 21.31 -12.06
CA VAL A 4 -6.75 19.89 -12.42
C VAL A 4 -5.58 19.17 -11.79
N PHE A 5 -5.88 18.17 -10.98
CA PHE A 5 -4.93 17.14 -10.56
C PHE A 5 -4.90 16.03 -11.61
N LEU A 6 -3.74 15.73 -12.19
CA LEU A 6 -3.60 14.71 -13.24
C LEU A 6 -2.90 13.47 -12.69
N SER A 7 -3.63 12.35 -12.67
CA SER A 7 -3.18 11.04 -12.20
C SER A 7 -2.83 10.13 -13.37
N HIS A 8 -1.63 9.53 -13.33
CA HIS A 8 -1.17 8.59 -14.36
C HIS A 8 -0.19 7.56 -13.79
N ALA A 9 0.01 6.45 -14.52
CA ALA A 9 1.12 5.53 -14.23
C ALA A 9 2.43 6.03 -14.86
N ARG A 10 3.57 5.74 -14.23
CA ARG A 10 4.91 6.13 -14.73
C ARG A 10 5.16 5.81 -16.22
N PRO A 11 4.81 4.61 -16.75
CA PRO A 11 4.96 4.32 -18.17
C PRO A 11 4.15 5.23 -19.11
N SER A 12 3.10 5.87 -18.58
CA SER A 12 2.23 6.79 -19.31
C SER A 12 2.67 8.27 -19.19
N ALA A 13 3.83 8.56 -18.59
CA ALA A 13 4.31 9.94 -18.37
C ALA A 13 4.37 10.79 -19.66
N GLY A 14 4.80 10.21 -20.77
CA GLY A 14 4.82 10.92 -22.05
C GLY A 14 3.42 11.33 -22.56
N ALA A 15 2.40 10.50 -22.30
CA ALA A 15 1.01 10.84 -22.61
C ALA A 15 0.43 11.85 -21.62
N ALA A 16 0.74 11.70 -20.33
CA ALA A 16 0.37 12.63 -19.27
C ALA A 16 0.87 14.04 -19.56
N LYS A 17 2.15 14.19 -19.93
CA LYS A 17 2.74 15.46 -20.32
C LYS A 17 2.02 16.11 -21.50
N ARG A 18 1.77 15.36 -22.58
CA ARG A 18 1.02 15.89 -23.74
C ARG A 18 -0.38 16.37 -23.37
N ILE A 19 -1.10 15.62 -22.54
CA ILE A 19 -2.43 15.99 -22.05
C ILE A 19 -2.35 17.25 -21.19
N ALA A 20 -1.40 17.30 -20.25
CA ALA A 20 -1.17 18.47 -19.40
C ALA A 20 -0.86 19.74 -20.22
N ASP A 21 -0.03 19.63 -21.27
CA ASP A 21 0.29 20.76 -22.14
C ASP A 21 -0.93 21.25 -22.92
N HIS A 22 -1.80 20.35 -23.39
CA HIS A 22 -3.06 20.73 -24.05
C HIS A 22 -4.07 21.36 -23.09
N LEU A 23 -4.15 20.87 -21.84
CA LEU A 23 -4.99 21.47 -20.80
C LEU A 23 -4.49 22.87 -20.41
N ARG A 24 -3.18 23.05 -20.26
CA ARG A 24 -2.56 24.37 -20.02
C ARG A 24 -2.85 25.33 -21.17
N ALA A 25 -2.73 24.86 -22.41
CA ALA A 25 -3.07 25.66 -23.60
C ALA A 25 -4.58 26.00 -23.69
N ALA A 26 -5.44 25.26 -22.98
CA ALA A 26 -6.87 25.54 -22.83
C ALA A 26 -7.20 26.43 -21.62
N GLY A 27 -6.19 26.89 -20.86
CA GLY A 27 -6.35 27.83 -19.75
C GLY A 27 -6.43 27.20 -18.37
N TYR A 28 -6.26 25.87 -18.23
CA TYR A 28 -6.28 25.20 -16.94
C TYR A 28 -4.90 25.20 -16.27
N SER A 29 -4.87 25.41 -14.95
CA SER A 29 -3.69 25.08 -14.15
C SER A 29 -3.67 23.58 -13.82
N VAL A 30 -2.57 22.90 -14.14
CA VAL A 30 -2.45 21.42 -14.05
C VAL A 30 -1.28 21.02 -13.17
N TRP A 31 -1.55 20.12 -12.22
CA TRP A 31 -0.57 19.55 -11.31
C TRP A 31 -0.43 18.03 -11.50
N TYR A 32 0.81 17.51 -11.52
CA TYR A 32 1.15 16.07 -11.52
C TYR A 32 2.61 15.86 -11.08
N ASP A 33 3.03 14.59 -10.96
CA ASP A 33 4.28 14.06 -10.38
C ASP A 33 5.60 14.77 -10.79
N GLU A 34 5.65 15.48 -11.93
CA GLU A 34 6.81 16.32 -12.31
C GLU A 34 6.93 17.63 -11.50
N SER A 35 5.94 17.96 -10.67
CA SER A 35 5.85 19.24 -9.94
C SER A 35 6.18 19.12 -8.44
N LEU A 36 6.86 18.04 -8.03
CA LEU A 36 7.17 17.75 -6.63
C LEU A 36 8.39 18.57 -6.12
N PRO A 37 8.25 19.31 -5.02
CA PRO A 37 9.37 20.05 -4.43
C PRO A 37 10.32 19.12 -3.67
N ALA A 38 11.63 19.27 -3.90
CA ALA A 38 12.68 18.42 -3.31
C ALA A 38 12.83 18.52 -1.78
N HIS A 39 12.11 19.42 -1.12
CA HIS A 39 12.22 19.69 0.33
C HIS A 39 10.99 19.26 1.15
N ARG A 40 9.98 18.63 0.52
CA ARG A 40 8.78 18.14 1.22
C ARG A 40 8.53 16.66 0.89
N PRO A 41 7.93 15.89 1.81
CA PRO A 41 7.48 14.54 1.52
C PRO A 41 6.50 14.55 0.35
N PHE A 42 6.75 13.70 -0.65
CA PHE A 42 5.91 13.63 -1.86
C PHE A 42 4.45 13.29 -1.55
N SER A 43 4.23 12.43 -0.54
CA SER A 43 2.89 12.05 -0.05
C SER A 43 2.06 13.25 0.35
N ASP A 44 2.64 14.18 1.11
CA ASP A 44 1.93 15.31 1.69
C ASP A 44 1.57 16.32 0.61
N VAL A 45 2.51 16.55 -0.32
CA VAL A 45 2.28 17.45 -1.46
C VAL A 45 1.22 16.87 -2.39
N ILE A 46 1.26 15.57 -2.68
CA ILE A 46 0.25 14.94 -3.54
C ILE A 46 -1.13 14.99 -2.86
N ALA A 47 -1.24 14.61 -1.59
CA ALA A 47 -2.51 14.65 -0.86
C ALA A 47 -3.08 16.08 -0.79
N GLU A 48 -2.23 17.06 -0.47
CA GLU A 48 -2.60 18.48 -0.44
C GLU A 48 -3.11 18.96 -1.80
N GLN A 49 -2.42 18.62 -2.89
CA GLN A 49 -2.83 19.02 -4.24
C GLN A 49 -4.08 18.27 -4.72
N LEU A 50 -4.24 17.01 -4.34
CA LEU A 50 -5.41 16.20 -4.66
C LEU A 50 -6.67 16.73 -3.97
N ASP A 51 -6.57 17.10 -2.69
CA ASP A 51 -7.70 17.64 -1.91
C ASP A 51 -8.07 19.07 -2.36
N GLN A 52 -7.08 19.87 -2.75
CA GLN A 52 -7.27 21.23 -3.25
C GLN A 52 -7.74 21.26 -4.71
N ALA A 53 -7.46 20.26 -5.53
CA ALA A 53 -7.86 20.29 -6.93
C ALA A 53 -9.38 20.29 -7.11
N ARG A 54 -9.82 21.06 -8.11
CA ARG A 54 -11.23 21.21 -8.45
C ARG A 54 -11.73 20.04 -9.29
N ALA A 55 -10.83 19.45 -10.09
CA ALA A 55 -11.05 18.21 -10.83
C ALA A 55 -9.87 17.26 -10.69
N VAL A 56 -10.16 15.95 -10.63
CA VAL A 56 -9.17 14.87 -10.63
C VAL A 56 -9.28 14.13 -11.96
N LEU A 57 -8.30 14.32 -12.85
CA LEU A 57 -8.24 13.69 -14.16
C LEU A 57 -7.38 12.42 -14.12
N VAL A 58 -7.98 11.27 -14.40
CA VAL A 58 -7.29 9.97 -14.38
C VAL A 58 -7.07 9.43 -15.79
N LEU A 59 -5.82 9.05 -16.08
CA LEU A 59 -5.39 8.50 -17.36
C LEU A 59 -5.24 6.99 -17.26
N TRP A 60 -6.29 6.25 -17.61
CA TRP A 60 -6.31 4.80 -17.57
C TRP A 60 -5.47 4.19 -18.70
N SER A 61 -4.45 3.42 -18.30
CA SER A 61 -3.74 2.46 -19.12
C SER A 61 -3.73 1.11 -18.39
N LYS A 62 -3.29 0.03 -19.02
CA LYS A 62 -3.08 -1.27 -18.34
C LYS A 62 -2.23 -1.13 -17.08
N ALA A 63 -1.17 -0.30 -17.15
CA ALA A 63 -0.33 0.02 -15.99
C ALA A 63 -1.06 0.86 -14.92
N ALA A 64 -1.92 1.78 -15.33
CA ALA A 64 -2.71 2.61 -14.41
C ALA A 64 -3.80 1.81 -13.69
N ALA A 65 -4.48 0.88 -14.38
CA ALA A 65 -5.45 -0.02 -13.77
C ALA A 65 -4.81 -0.99 -12.77
N ALA A 66 -3.58 -1.45 -13.04
CA ALA A 66 -2.79 -2.24 -12.09
C ALA A 66 -2.24 -1.38 -10.93
N SER A 67 -2.11 -0.07 -11.10
CA SER A 67 -1.52 0.83 -10.11
C SER A 67 -2.49 1.15 -8.96
N HIS A 68 -2.14 0.72 -7.75
CA HIS A 68 -2.85 1.06 -6.51
C HIS A 68 -2.79 2.56 -6.17
N TRP A 69 -1.81 3.28 -6.72
CA TRP A 69 -1.71 4.73 -6.58
C TRP A 69 -2.78 5.43 -7.42
N VAL A 70 -2.81 5.14 -8.72
CA VAL A 70 -3.78 5.72 -9.66
C VAL A 70 -5.21 5.36 -9.26
N LYS A 71 -5.48 4.09 -8.89
CA LYS A 71 -6.79 3.68 -8.37
C LYS A 71 -7.22 4.46 -7.13
N SER A 72 -6.28 4.87 -6.27
CA SER A 72 -6.59 5.60 -5.04
C SER A 72 -6.84 7.09 -5.28
N GLU A 73 -6.08 7.71 -6.17
CA GLU A 73 -6.35 9.09 -6.60
C GLU A 73 -7.69 9.14 -7.34
N ALA A 74 -7.97 8.15 -8.19
CA ALA A 74 -9.26 7.98 -8.84
C ALA A 74 -10.40 7.81 -7.83
N ASN A 75 -10.22 6.99 -6.80
CA ASN A 75 -11.23 6.79 -5.76
C ASN A 75 -11.50 8.08 -4.97
N ARG A 76 -10.45 8.86 -4.65
CA ARG A 76 -10.63 10.16 -4.01
C ARG A 76 -11.41 11.14 -4.88
N GLY A 77 -11.09 11.19 -6.18
CA GLY A 77 -11.87 11.97 -7.15
C GLY A 77 -13.32 11.51 -7.23
N LEU A 78 -13.55 10.19 -7.17
CA LEU A 78 -14.89 9.60 -7.22
C LEU A 78 -15.72 9.98 -5.99
N GLU A 79 -15.20 9.75 -4.79
CA GLU A 79 -15.85 10.06 -3.51
C GLU A 79 -16.20 11.54 -3.36
N THR A 80 -15.39 12.41 -3.95
CA THR A 80 -15.61 13.87 -3.91
C THR A 80 -16.46 14.40 -5.06
N GLY A 81 -16.88 13.55 -5.99
CA GLY A 81 -17.66 13.94 -7.18
C GLY A 81 -16.86 14.78 -8.19
N ARG A 82 -15.53 14.67 -8.18
CA ARG A 82 -14.58 15.46 -9.00
C ARG A 82 -13.82 14.62 -10.03
N LEU A 83 -14.16 13.34 -10.18
CA LEU A 83 -13.48 12.43 -11.10
C LEU A 83 -13.83 12.73 -12.56
N VAL A 84 -12.81 12.95 -13.38
CA VAL A 84 -12.88 12.87 -14.84
C VAL A 84 -11.92 11.77 -15.28
N GLN A 85 -12.33 10.91 -16.19
CA GLN A 85 -11.53 9.77 -16.59
C GLN A 85 -11.44 9.57 -18.10
N LEU A 86 -10.25 9.19 -18.55
CA LEU A 86 -9.98 8.86 -19.94
C LEU A 86 -9.12 7.60 -20.03
N ARG A 87 -9.19 6.89 -21.17
CA ARG A 87 -8.36 5.72 -21.45
C ARG A 87 -7.39 5.96 -22.60
N LEU A 88 -6.18 5.45 -22.43
CA LEU A 88 -5.07 5.53 -23.39
C LEU A 88 -4.86 4.24 -24.17
N ASP A 89 -5.36 3.11 -23.67
CA ASP A 89 -5.29 1.79 -24.31
C ASP A 89 -6.62 1.01 -24.12
N ASP A 90 -6.61 -0.25 -24.49
CA ASP A 90 -7.73 -1.21 -24.40
C ASP A 90 -7.99 -1.73 -22.97
N VAL A 91 -7.47 -1.09 -21.93
CA VAL A 91 -7.69 -1.50 -20.54
C VAL A 91 -9.17 -1.57 -20.18
N ARG A 92 -9.54 -2.65 -19.47
CA ARG A 92 -10.82 -2.72 -18.77
C ARG A 92 -10.70 -1.92 -17.47
N LEU A 93 -11.59 -0.94 -17.29
CA LEU A 93 -11.61 -0.13 -16.08
C LEU A 93 -11.92 -1.03 -14.86
N PRO A 94 -11.18 -0.89 -13.76
CA PRO A 94 -11.50 -1.62 -12.54
C PRO A 94 -12.79 -1.06 -11.92
N MET A 95 -13.59 -1.92 -11.28
CA MET A 95 -14.68 -1.44 -10.43
C MET A 95 -14.13 -0.55 -9.30
N PRO A 96 -14.85 0.51 -8.89
CA PRO A 96 -16.16 0.97 -9.39
C PRO A 96 -16.07 1.96 -10.58
N PHE A 97 -14.89 2.17 -11.17
CA PHE A 97 -14.66 3.18 -12.20
C PHE A 97 -15.29 2.84 -13.56
N ASP A 98 -15.68 1.59 -13.76
CA ASP A 98 -16.46 1.13 -14.91
C ASP A 98 -17.92 1.60 -14.89
N GLN A 99 -18.41 2.11 -13.77
CA GLN A 99 -19.76 2.67 -13.60
C GLN A 99 -19.88 4.12 -14.06
N ILE A 100 -18.76 4.78 -14.38
CA ILE A 100 -18.71 6.18 -14.82
C ILE A 100 -18.22 6.25 -16.26
N GLN A 101 -18.73 7.22 -17.01
CA GLN A 101 -18.31 7.43 -18.40
C GLN A 101 -16.79 7.68 -18.48
N CYS A 102 -16.11 6.95 -19.37
CA CYS A 102 -14.69 7.08 -19.62
C CYS A 102 -14.43 7.49 -21.07
N ALA A 103 -13.82 8.66 -21.25
CA ALA A 103 -13.49 9.19 -22.57
C ALA A 103 -12.42 8.34 -23.27
N ASP A 104 -12.64 8.02 -24.54
CA ASP A 104 -11.70 7.21 -25.33
C ASP A 104 -10.69 8.09 -26.07
N LEU A 105 -9.43 8.02 -25.66
CA LEU A 105 -8.31 8.76 -26.27
C LEU A 105 -7.23 7.82 -26.84
N ARG A 106 -7.52 6.53 -27.05
CA ARG A 106 -6.54 5.54 -27.57
C ARG A 106 -5.82 5.99 -28.85
N ARG A 107 -6.59 6.62 -29.74
CA ARG A 107 -6.11 7.11 -31.05
C ARG A 107 -5.85 8.62 -31.07
N TRP A 108 -5.99 9.30 -29.94
CA TRP A 108 -5.79 10.74 -29.88
C TRP A 108 -4.31 11.09 -30.07
N ARG A 109 -4.05 12.14 -30.86
CA ARG A 109 -2.70 12.61 -31.22
C ARG A 109 -2.53 14.13 -31.08
N GLY A 110 -3.42 14.79 -30.33
CA GLY A 110 -3.40 16.24 -30.12
C GLY A 110 -4.55 17.00 -30.80
N ASP A 111 -5.41 16.33 -31.55
CA ASP A 111 -6.56 16.97 -32.20
C ASP A 111 -7.57 17.47 -31.16
N ARG A 112 -7.76 18.79 -31.08
CA ARG A 112 -8.70 19.44 -30.16
C ARG A 112 -10.17 19.22 -30.55
N GLY A 113 -10.44 18.84 -31.80
CA GLY A 113 -11.79 18.53 -32.28
C GLY A 113 -12.26 17.11 -31.96
N ALA A 114 -11.36 16.22 -31.54
CA ALA A 114 -11.69 14.82 -31.27
C ALA A 114 -12.77 14.68 -30.18
N ALA A 115 -13.79 13.84 -30.43
CA ALA A 115 -14.95 13.70 -29.55
C ALA A 115 -14.55 13.39 -28.09
N GLY A 116 -13.64 12.44 -27.88
CA GLY A 116 -13.16 12.10 -26.53
C GLY A 116 -12.44 13.25 -25.83
N TRP A 117 -11.70 14.10 -26.57
CA TRP A 117 -11.06 15.28 -26.00
C TRP A 117 -12.08 16.34 -25.60
N ARG A 118 -13.09 16.59 -26.44
CA ARG A 118 -14.19 17.54 -26.12
C ARG A 118 -14.94 17.11 -24.86
N THR A 119 -15.26 15.82 -24.73
CA THR A 119 -15.90 15.28 -23.52
C THR A 119 -15.09 15.54 -22.25
N VAL A 120 -13.76 15.41 -22.31
CA VAL A 120 -12.88 15.73 -21.17
C VAL A 120 -12.94 17.23 -20.85
N ILE A 121 -12.82 18.10 -21.86
CA ILE A 121 -12.86 19.56 -21.66
C ILE A 121 -14.20 20.02 -21.11
N ASP A 122 -15.32 19.51 -21.61
CA ASP A 122 -16.67 19.87 -21.15
C ASP A 122 -16.86 19.45 -19.67
N SER A 123 -16.37 18.26 -19.30
CA SER A 123 -16.42 17.77 -17.91
C SER A 123 -15.55 18.61 -16.97
N LEU A 124 -14.34 18.99 -17.43
CA LEU A 124 -13.46 19.86 -16.66
C LEU A 124 -14.04 21.26 -16.50
N ALA A 125 -14.65 21.82 -17.54
CA ALA A 125 -15.32 23.12 -17.48
C ALA A 125 -16.48 23.12 -16.46
N ALA A 126 -17.26 22.04 -16.42
CA ALA A 126 -18.35 21.87 -15.45
C ALA A 126 -17.84 21.85 -13.98
N LEU A 127 -16.74 21.14 -13.72
CA LEU A 127 -16.17 21.01 -12.36
C LEU A 127 -15.37 22.25 -11.92
N THR A 128 -14.69 22.90 -12.86
CA THR A 128 -13.84 24.06 -12.59
C THR A 128 -14.57 25.39 -12.80
N GLY A 129 -15.87 25.41 -13.11
CA GLY A 129 -16.63 26.63 -13.33
C GLY A 129 -16.08 27.54 -14.45
N SER A 130 -15.10 27.07 -15.22
CA SER A 130 -14.49 27.73 -16.36
C SER A 130 -15.25 27.31 -17.61
N ALA A 131 -16.51 27.74 -17.70
CA ALA A 131 -17.25 27.60 -18.95
C ALA A 131 -16.63 28.56 -20.01
N PRO A 132 -16.46 28.13 -21.28
CA PRO A 132 -16.43 29.08 -22.38
C PRO A 132 -17.72 29.93 -22.32
N PRO A 133 -17.68 31.25 -22.55
CA PRO A 133 -18.81 32.11 -22.26
C PRO A 133 -19.97 31.84 -23.22
N GLN A 134 -21.18 31.65 -22.67
CA GLN A 134 -22.52 32.20 -23.09
C GLN A 134 -23.71 31.27 -22.70
N PRO A 135 -24.98 31.76 -22.66
CA PRO A 135 -25.60 32.50 -21.56
C PRO A 135 -26.81 31.74 -20.94
N ALA A 136 -27.15 32.05 -19.69
CA ALA A 136 -28.34 31.52 -19.02
C ALA A 136 -29.65 32.14 -19.54
N PRO A 137 -30.79 31.48 -19.28
CA PRO A 137 -31.81 32.18 -18.51
C PRO A 137 -32.36 31.40 -17.31
N ALA A 138 -32.90 32.19 -16.37
CA ALA A 138 -33.60 31.86 -15.12
C ALA A 138 -34.81 30.91 -15.35
N THR A 139 -35.45 30.28 -14.36
CA THR A 139 -36.06 30.82 -13.14
C THR A 139 -36.77 29.64 -12.44
N GLY A 140 -37.02 29.69 -11.12
CA GLY A 140 -38.12 28.93 -10.51
C GLY A 140 -37.88 28.44 -9.10
N SER A 141 -38.01 29.35 -8.11
CA SER A 141 -38.34 28.95 -6.74
C SER A 141 -39.85 28.69 -6.65
N LEU A 142 -40.28 27.65 -5.94
CA LEU A 142 -41.57 27.65 -5.24
C LEU A 142 -41.45 26.97 -3.88
N LEU A 143 -41.93 27.71 -2.89
CA LEU A 143 -42.12 27.40 -1.47
C LEU A 143 -43.09 26.24 -1.25
N GLY A 144 -42.99 25.56 -0.10
CA GLY A 144 -44.03 24.65 0.40
C GLY A 144 -43.89 24.30 1.88
N ARG A 145 -44.41 25.17 2.74
CA ARG A 145 -44.53 25.03 4.21
C ARG A 145 -45.46 23.88 4.65
N ARG A 146 -45.17 23.29 5.83
CA ARG A 146 -46.05 23.03 7.01
C ARG A 146 -45.56 21.77 7.74
N ASN A 147 -44.90 21.91 8.88
CA ASN A 147 -45.44 22.06 10.24
C ASN A 147 -45.73 20.74 10.95
N LEU A 148 -44.98 20.55 12.05
CA LEU A 148 -45.39 19.99 13.34
C LEU A 148 -45.88 18.54 13.39
N LEU A 149 -45.20 17.73 14.23
CA LEU A 149 -45.73 17.42 15.56
C LEU A 149 -44.63 16.89 16.50
N LEU A 150 -44.58 17.52 17.67
CA LEU A 150 -43.91 17.11 18.89
C LEU A 150 -44.47 15.79 19.42
N GLY A 151 -43.64 15.02 20.12
CA GLY A 151 -44.14 14.28 21.28
C GLY A 151 -43.45 12.95 21.61
N GLY A 152 -42.58 13.00 22.61
CA GLY A 152 -42.61 12.00 23.69
C GLY A 152 -41.64 10.83 23.62
N GLY A 153 -40.73 10.75 24.59
CA GLY A 153 -40.02 9.50 24.89
C GLY A 153 -38.63 9.66 25.52
N ALA A 154 -38.51 10.41 26.62
CA ALA A 154 -37.35 10.27 27.50
C ALA A 154 -37.44 8.91 28.22
N LEU A 155 -36.37 8.09 28.12
CA LEU A 155 -35.83 7.15 29.13
C LEU A 155 -35.22 5.88 28.49
N ALA A 156 -33.95 5.98 28.06
CA ALA A 156 -33.01 4.83 27.97
C ALA A 156 -31.54 5.29 27.87
N VAL A 157 -31.12 6.31 28.61
CA VAL A 157 -29.81 6.97 28.39
C VAL A 157 -28.62 6.38 29.18
N LEU A 158 -28.76 5.48 30.15
CA LEU A 158 -27.60 5.22 31.06
C LEU A 158 -26.92 3.84 31.00
N ALA A 159 -27.16 3.02 29.97
CA ALA A 159 -26.36 1.80 29.78
C ALA A 159 -25.92 1.51 28.32
N GLY A 160 -26.57 2.10 27.31
CA GLY A 160 -26.19 1.93 25.90
C GLY A 160 -25.20 2.97 25.36
N GLY A 161 -25.08 4.13 26.02
CA GLY A 161 -24.25 5.25 25.55
C GLY A 161 -22.74 4.97 25.61
N ALA A 162 -22.27 4.23 26.62
CA ALA A 162 -20.85 3.90 26.74
C ALA A 162 -20.37 2.82 25.76
N PHE A 163 -21.27 2.01 25.20
CA PHE A 163 -20.92 0.98 24.21
C PHE A 163 -21.02 1.53 22.78
N ILE A 164 -22.02 2.36 22.49
CA ILE A 164 -22.20 2.98 21.17
C ILE A 164 -21.21 4.14 20.94
N TRP A 165 -20.79 4.86 21.99
CA TRP A 165 -19.79 5.92 21.86
C TRP A 165 -18.37 5.35 21.74
N ARG A 166 -18.10 4.19 22.35
CA ARG A 166 -16.80 3.51 22.26
C ARG A 166 -16.61 2.72 20.96
N ASP A 167 -17.70 2.33 20.31
CA ASP A 167 -17.67 1.62 19.01
C ASP A 167 -17.71 2.58 17.79
N GLN A 168 -18.06 3.86 17.99
CA GLN A 168 -17.92 4.89 16.95
C GLN A 168 -16.50 5.45 16.80
N GLU A 169 -15.62 5.32 17.81
CA GLU A 169 -14.23 5.80 17.75
C GLU A 169 -13.23 4.83 17.09
N THR A 170 -13.64 3.60 16.78
CA THR A 170 -12.77 2.56 16.18
C THR A 170 -12.90 2.41 14.66
N ARG A 171 -13.86 3.09 14.02
CA ARG A 171 -13.90 3.12 12.55
C ARG A 171 -12.87 4.12 12.06
N LEU A 172 -11.73 3.57 11.62
CA LEU A 172 -10.76 4.29 10.82
C LEU A 172 -11.49 5.09 9.73
N SER A 173 -11.06 6.33 9.49
CA SER A 173 -11.54 7.02 8.29
C SER A 173 -11.18 6.18 7.06
N PRO A 174 -12.00 6.14 6.00
CA PRO A 174 -11.70 5.34 4.81
C PRO A 174 -10.31 5.63 4.23
N GLY A 175 -9.84 6.88 4.35
CA GLY A 175 -8.48 7.28 3.99
C GLY A 175 -7.39 6.65 4.88
N ALA A 176 -7.58 6.62 6.20
CA ALA A 176 -6.64 6.00 7.13
C ALA A 176 -6.61 4.47 6.94
N GLU A 177 -7.75 3.85 6.70
CA GLU A 177 -7.85 2.41 6.44
C GLU A 177 -7.14 2.03 5.15
N LEU A 178 -7.30 2.81 4.08
CA LEU A 178 -6.61 2.58 2.82
C LEU A 178 -5.09 2.75 2.95
N LEU A 179 -4.62 3.78 3.64
CA LEU A 179 -3.19 4.00 3.88
C LEU A 179 -2.58 2.89 4.73
N LEU A 180 -3.32 2.45 5.75
CA LEU A 180 -2.94 1.34 6.58
C LEU A 180 -2.81 0.05 5.76
N GLN A 181 -3.83 -0.28 4.98
CA GLN A 181 -3.83 -1.46 4.11
C GLN A 181 -2.64 -1.42 3.16
N LYS A 182 -2.45 -0.31 2.43
CA LYS A 182 -1.32 -0.16 1.49
C LYS A 182 0.04 -0.25 2.17
N GLY A 183 0.17 0.35 3.35
CA GLY A 183 1.39 0.29 4.13
C GLY A 183 1.73 -1.13 4.57
N LEU A 184 0.72 -1.91 4.98
CA LEU A 184 0.88 -3.32 5.34
C LEU A 184 1.16 -4.19 4.11
N ASP A 185 0.49 -3.94 2.98
CA ASP A 185 0.74 -4.64 1.71
C ASP A 185 2.17 -4.38 1.23
N ALA A 186 2.69 -3.16 1.37
CA ALA A 186 4.08 -2.83 1.02
C ALA A 186 5.12 -3.57 1.88
N LEU A 187 4.73 -4.01 3.09
CA LEU A 187 5.56 -4.88 3.94
C LEU A 187 5.46 -6.37 3.56
N GLN A 188 4.39 -6.79 2.89
CA GLN A 188 4.12 -8.19 2.54
C GLN A 188 4.49 -8.54 1.08
N ALA A 189 4.19 -7.65 0.13
CA ALA A 189 4.31 -7.87 -1.30
C ALA A 189 5.75 -7.79 -1.84
N ASN A 190 6.69 -7.35 -1.02
CA ASN A 190 8.06 -7.08 -1.43
C ASN A 190 9.01 -7.61 -0.37
N ASP A 191 10.23 -7.99 -0.76
CA ASP A 191 11.21 -8.56 0.17
C ASP A 191 11.70 -7.52 1.18
N ALA A 192 10.87 -7.26 2.19
CA ALA A 192 11.09 -6.27 3.24
C ALA A 192 12.31 -6.60 4.12
N LEU A 193 12.92 -7.78 3.92
CA LEU A 193 14.15 -8.23 4.55
C LEU A 193 15.32 -8.36 3.56
N ASP A 194 15.13 -8.06 2.26
CA ASP A 194 16.18 -7.96 1.25
C ASP A 194 16.80 -6.55 1.25
N PRO A 195 18.13 -6.42 1.43
CA PRO A 195 18.86 -5.15 1.34
C PRO A 195 18.70 -4.38 0.03
N GLU A 196 18.27 -5.02 -1.07
CA GLU A 196 18.23 -4.39 -2.39
C GLU A 196 16.87 -3.78 -2.78
N ASP A 197 15.87 -3.90 -1.90
CA ASP A 197 14.52 -3.33 -2.10
C ASP A 197 14.22 -2.22 -1.07
N GLU A 198 15.19 -1.34 -0.86
CA GLU A 198 15.14 -0.24 0.11
C GLU A 198 13.93 0.70 -0.08
N GLY A 199 13.49 0.87 -1.34
CA GLY A 199 12.36 1.71 -1.69
C GLY A 199 11.02 1.23 -1.10
N SER A 200 10.85 -0.07 -0.91
CA SER A 200 9.58 -0.64 -0.42
C SER A 200 9.33 -0.34 1.06
N THR A 201 10.38 -0.46 1.88
CA THR A 201 10.28 -0.20 3.31
C THR A 201 10.20 1.30 3.61
N ALA A 202 10.89 2.14 2.83
CA ALA A 202 10.71 3.60 2.89
C ALA A 202 9.28 4.04 2.53
N GLN A 203 8.70 3.44 1.48
CA GLN A 203 7.31 3.68 1.09
C GLN A 203 6.32 3.21 2.17
N ALA A 204 6.53 2.02 2.74
CA ALA A 204 5.71 1.52 3.84
C ALA A 204 5.75 2.46 5.06
N ILE A 205 6.94 2.94 5.44
CA ILE A 205 7.11 3.92 6.52
C ILE A 205 6.31 5.19 6.22
N ALA A 206 6.38 5.74 5.01
CA ALA A 206 5.65 6.96 4.65
C ALA A 206 4.12 6.77 4.75
N LEU A 207 3.59 5.70 4.15
CA LEU A 207 2.16 5.37 4.18
C LEU A 207 1.64 5.15 5.60
N LEU A 208 2.39 4.40 6.41
CA LEU A 208 2.01 4.08 7.79
C LEU A 208 2.17 5.27 8.72
N THR A 209 3.12 6.17 8.46
CA THR A 209 3.23 7.44 9.18
C THR A 209 1.97 8.27 8.97
N GLU A 210 1.53 8.40 7.73
CA GLU A 210 0.29 9.13 7.44
C GLU A 210 -0.95 8.44 8.01
N ALA A 211 -0.99 7.11 7.97
CA ALA A 211 -2.05 6.34 8.63
C ALA A 211 -2.09 6.61 10.15
N THR A 212 -0.95 6.71 10.84
CA THR A 212 -0.92 7.07 12.27
C THR A 212 -1.32 8.52 12.53
N ARG A 213 -1.09 9.45 11.59
CA ARG A 213 -1.51 10.85 11.71
C ARG A 213 -3.03 10.98 11.61
N LEU A 214 -3.64 10.26 10.67
CA LEU A 214 -5.09 10.25 10.46
C LEU A 214 -5.84 9.40 11.49
N ALA A 215 -5.18 8.39 12.05
CA ALA A 215 -5.73 7.49 13.06
C ALA A 215 -4.78 7.29 14.25
N PRO A 216 -4.58 8.33 15.08
CA PRO A 216 -3.64 8.25 16.21
C PRO A 216 -4.04 7.23 17.27
N GLN A 217 -5.33 6.86 17.34
CA GLN A 217 -5.85 5.83 18.25
C GLN A 217 -5.80 4.40 17.66
N SER A 218 -5.21 4.21 16.48
CA SER A 218 -5.11 2.90 15.84
C SER A 218 -3.83 2.16 16.26
N ALA A 219 -3.99 1.17 17.14
CA ALA A 219 -2.89 0.26 17.51
C ALA A 219 -2.27 -0.43 16.29
N ILE A 220 -3.11 -0.80 15.31
CA ILE A 220 -2.68 -1.48 14.09
C ILE A 220 -1.79 -0.58 13.23
N ALA A 221 -2.12 0.72 13.11
CA ALA A 221 -1.31 1.67 12.35
C ALA A 221 0.06 1.87 13.00
N TRP A 222 0.09 2.07 14.33
CA TRP A 222 1.34 2.18 15.08
C TRP A 222 2.17 0.89 15.03
N GLY A 223 1.52 -0.27 15.13
CA GLY A 223 2.18 -1.58 15.03
C GLY A 223 2.77 -1.84 13.66
N GLY A 224 2.03 -1.50 12.59
CA GLY A 224 2.53 -1.52 11.23
C GLY A 224 3.74 -0.62 11.04
N LEU A 225 3.67 0.64 11.50
CA LEU A 225 4.77 1.59 11.39
C LEU A 225 6.03 1.10 12.14
N ALA A 226 5.84 0.53 13.34
CA ALA A 226 6.92 -0.07 14.10
C ALA A 226 7.60 -1.21 13.33
N LEU A 227 6.81 -2.08 12.71
CA LEU A 227 7.31 -3.20 11.90
C LEU A 227 8.06 -2.69 10.66
N ALA A 228 7.57 -1.63 10.02
CA ALA A 228 8.23 -1.01 8.87
C ALA A 228 9.61 -0.44 9.23
N TYR A 229 9.73 0.27 10.36
CA TYR A 229 11.02 0.73 10.87
C TYR A 229 11.96 -0.43 11.23
N ALA A 230 11.43 -1.50 11.82
CA ALA A 230 12.22 -2.68 12.16
C ALA A 230 12.75 -3.42 10.91
N ALA A 231 11.92 -3.53 9.87
CA ALA A 231 12.30 -4.08 8.58
C ALA A 231 13.41 -3.22 7.91
N ARG A 232 13.19 -1.90 7.79
CA ARG A 232 14.22 -0.98 7.24
C ARG A 232 15.52 -1.03 8.03
N HIS A 233 15.47 -1.11 9.36
CA HIS A 233 16.67 -1.23 10.19
C HIS A 233 17.49 -2.49 9.88
N ARG A 234 16.85 -3.60 9.48
CA ARG A 234 17.54 -4.84 9.11
C ARG A 234 18.21 -4.74 7.74
N THR A 235 17.56 -4.08 6.78
CA THR A 235 17.98 -4.05 5.37
C THR A 235 18.88 -2.87 5.03
N ALA A 236 18.68 -1.71 5.66
CA ALA A 236 19.45 -0.49 5.40
C ALA A 236 20.95 -0.68 5.66
N SER A 237 21.76 0.11 4.95
CA SER A 237 23.20 0.24 5.20
C SER A 237 23.47 0.81 6.60
N LEU A 238 24.68 0.62 7.14
CA LEU A 238 25.01 0.98 8.52
C LEU A 238 24.87 2.48 8.81
N ASP A 239 25.18 3.32 7.84
CA ASP A 239 25.05 4.78 7.89
C ASP A 239 23.58 5.25 7.93
N GLU A 240 22.69 4.54 7.22
CA GLU A 240 21.26 4.85 7.17
C GLU A 240 20.45 4.29 8.36
N ARG A 241 21.04 3.40 9.18
CA ARG A 241 20.36 2.79 10.34
C ARG A 241 20.11 3.76 11.49
N SER A 242 20.81 4.90 11.50
CA SER A 242 20.74 5.84 12.61
C SER A 242 19.30 6.28 12.88
N GLY A 243 18.87 6.14 14.14
CA GLY A 243 17.53 6.54 14.58
C GLY A 243 16.38 5.59 14.21
N LEU A 244 16.53 4.67 13.23
CA LEU A 244 15.45 3.76 12.83
C LEU A 244 14.98 2.87 13.99
N ALA A 245 15.91 2.30 14.75
CA ALA A 245 15.58 1.45 15.89
C ALA A 245 14.87 2.21 17.01
N ALA A 246 15.23 3.48 17.23
CA ALA A 246 14.57 4.33 18.22
C ALA A 246 13.13 4.67 17.80
N ARG A 247 12.94 5.07 16.52
CA ARG A 247 11.60 5.35 15.97
C ARG A 247 10.70 4.11 15.98
N GLY A 248 11.24 2.96 15.59
CA GLY A 248 10.52 1.69 15.63
C GLY A 248 10.08 1.29 17.05
N ARG A 249 10.96 1.46 18.06
CA ARG A 249 10.59 1.23 19.47
C ARG A 249 9.54 2.20 19.98
N ALA A 250 9.64 3.48 19.63
CA ALA A 250 8.66 4.49 20.02
C ALA A 250 7.27 4.18 19.42
N ALA A 251 7.21 3.86 18.12
CA ALA A 251 5.96 3.45 17.46
C ALA A 251 5.37 2.17 18.07
N ALA A 252 6.21 1.18 18.41
CA ALA A 252 5.75 -0.03 19.09
C ALA A 252 5.18 0.28 20.47
N GLN A 253 5.77 1.22 21.22
CA GLN A 253 5.26 1.62 22.53
C GLN A 253 3.90 2.33 22.42
N SER A 254 3.71 3.19 21.42
CA SER A 254 2.40 3.78 21.12
C SER A 254 1.36 2.71 20.84
N ALA A 255 1.68 1.74 19.98
CA ALA A 255 0.79 0.62 19.67
C ALA A 255 0.42 -0.19 20.92
N LEU A 256 1.40 -0.54 21.76
CA LEU A 256 1.20 -1.37 22.95
C LEU A 256 0.47 -0.65 24.09
N THR A 257 0.48 0.69 24.09
CA THR A 257 -0.34 1.50 24.99
C THR A 257 -1.83 1.40 24.62
N LEU A 258 -2.12 1.32 23.32
CA LEU A 258 -3.48 1.19 22.78
C LEU A 258 -3.98 -0.27 22.82
N ASP A 259 -3.14 -1.22 22.42
CA ASP A 259 -3.38 -2.67 22.50
C ASP A 259 -2.09 -3.40 22.91
N SER A 260 -2.03 -3.83 24.16
CA SER A 260 -0.90 -4.58 24.73
C SER A 260 -0.62 -5.95 24.07
N SER A 261 -1.50 -6.39 23.16
CA SER A 261 -1.41 -7.64 22.40
C SER A 261 -1.15 -7.42 20.91
N GLU A 262 -0.92 -6.18 20.47
CA GLU A 262 -0.74 -5.88 19.04
C GLU A 262 0.50 -6.63 18.49
N PRO A 263 0.29 -7.57 17.55
CA PRO A 263 1.33 -8.53 17.20
C PRO A 263 2.48 -7.95 16.37
N ARG A 264 2.23 -6.91 15.55
CA ARG A 264 3.27 -6.26 14.74
C ARG A 264 4.21 -5.44 15.60
N ALA A 265 3.69 -4.75 16.62
CA ALA A 265 4.48 -4.05 17.61
C ALA A 265 5.37 -5.02 18.41
N LEU A 266 4.79 -6.13 18.88
CA LEU A 266 5.56 -7.19 19.54
C LEU A 266 6.64 -7.77 18.62
N ALA A 267 6.32 -8.05 17.36
CA ALA A 267 7.27 -8.52 16.36
C ALA A 267 8.39 -7.50 16.09
N ALA A 268 8.07 -6.22 15.94
CA ALA A 268 9.01 -5.14 15.71
C ALA A 268 10.05 -5.05 16.84
N LEU A 269 9.60 -5.15 18.11
CA LEU A 269 10.49 -5.17 19.25
C LEU A 269 11.45 -6.36 19.22
N ARG A 270 11.01 -7.54 18.77
CA ARG A 270 11.89 -8.71 18.59
C ARG A 270 12.90 -8.51 17.47
N LEU A 271 12.49 -7.97 16.34
CA LEU A 271 13.39 -7.68 15.21
C LEU A 271 14.46 -6.62 15.56
N LEU A 272 14.12 -5.66 16.43
CA LEU A 272 15.00 -4.59 16.91
C LEU A 272 15.85 -4.96 18.13
N SER A 273 15.60 -6.13 18.74
CA SER A 273 16.37 -6.62 19.88
C SER A 273 17.57 -7.45 19.40
N PRO A 274 18.76 -7.27 19.97
CA PRO A 274 19.91 -8.11 19.64
C PRO A 274 19.68 -9.55 20.13
N VAL A 275 19.64 -10.50 19.19
CA VAL A 275 19.45 -11.92 19.53
C VAL A 275 20.75 -12.57 20.03
N TYR A 276 21.89 -12.16 19.47
CA TYR A 276 23.20 -12.70 19.85
C TYR A 276 23.44 -12.53 21.35
N ARG A 277 23.86 -13.62 22.02
CA ARG A 277 24.00 -13.75 23.49
C ARG A 277 22.72 -13.71 24.32
N HIS A 278 21.54 -13.52 23.70
CA HIS A 278 20.26 -13.35 24.40
C HIS A 278 19.16 -14.31 23.94
N TRP A 279 19.51 -15.45 23.31
CA TRP A 279 18.56 -16.39 22.72
C TRP A 279 17.45 -16.86 23.66
N ARG A 280 17.77 -17.19 24.92
CA ARG A 280 16.79 -17.67 25.90
C ARG A 280 15.71 -16.62 26.18
N THR A 281 16.12 -15.38 26.39
CA THR A 281 15.20 -14.26 26.62
C THR A 281 14.38 -13.99 25.36
N ALA A 282 15.03 -13.91 24.19
CA ALA A 282 14.36 -13.69 22.92
C ALA A 282 13.30 -14.78 22.62
N GLU A 283 13.62 -16.05 22.88
CA GLU A 283 12.69 -17.17 22.74
C GLU A 283 11.50 -17.04 23.70
N GLN A 284 11.75 -16.82 24.99
CA GLN A 284 10.69 -16.69 26.00
C GLN A 284 9.72 -15.58 25.64
N GLU A 285 10.23 -14.43 25.21
CA GLU A 285 9.36 -13.33 24.86
C GLU A 285 8.64 -13.54 23.52
N ALA A 286 9.28 -14.16 22.51
CA ALA A 286 8.62 -14.53 21.27
C ALA A 286 7.49 -15.55 21.52
N ARG A 287 7.71 -16.54 22.40
CA ARG A 287 6.65 -17.48 22.84
C ARG A 287 5.51 -16.77 23.55
N ARG A 288 5.79 -15.79 24.42
CA ARG A 288 4.74 -14.97 25.07
C ARG A 288 3.93 -14.17 24.07
N ALA A 289 4.57 -13.56 23.08
CA ALA A 289 3.88 -12.85 22.00
C ALA A 289 2.99 -13.80 21.18
N LEU A 290 3.54 -14.96 20.81
CA LEU A 290 2.80 -15.97 20.05
C LEU A 290 1.64 -16.57 20.86
N ALA A 291 1.77 -16.76 22.18
CA ALA A 291 0.67 -17.22 23.02
C ALA A 291 -0.55 -16.29 22.97
N LYS A 292 -0.34 -14.97 22.79
CA LYS A 292 -1.43 -14.00 22.61
C LYS A 292 -2.02 -14.05 21.19
N LYS A 293 -1.20 -14.33 20.18
CA LYS A 293 -1.59 -14.37 18.76
C LYS A 293 -0.96 -15.60 18.08
N PRO A 294 -1.56 -16.80 18.26
CA PRO A 294 -0.92 -18.09 17.95
C PRO A 294 -0.45 -18.24 16.51
N ASP A 295 -1.22 -17.75 15.55
CA ASP A 295 -0.96 -17.98 14.12
C ASP A 295 -0.52 -16.72 13.39
N PHE A 296 0.04 -15.72 14.11
CA PHE A 296 0.50 -14.50 13.46
C PHE A 296 1.79 -14.75 12.68
N PRO A 297 1.79 -14.58 11.33
CA PRO A 297 2.87 -15.02 10.46
C PRO A 297 4.27 -14.61 10.88
N ILE A 298 4.48 -13.32 11.16
CA ILE A 298 5.83 -12.79 11.46
C ILE A 298 6.33 -13.27 12.83
N LEU A 299 5.44 -13.55 13.79
CA LEU A 299 5.82 -14.09 15.09
C LEU A 299 6.24 -15.56 14.97
N LEU A 300 5.55 -16.34 14.13
CA LEU A 300 5.96 -17.70 13.78
C LEU A 300 7.36 -17.70 13.15
N PHE A 301 7.58 -16.81 12.17
CA PHE A 301 8.88 -16.66 11.51
C PHE A 301 9.99 -16.30 12.50
N ILE A 302 9.78 -15.30 13.37
CA ILE A 302 10.78 -14.85 14.35
C ILE A 302 11.14 -15.98 15.32
N LEU A 303 10.15 -16.69 15.86
CA LEU A 303 10.41 -17.78 16.80
C LEU A 303 11.12 -18.95 16.09
N SER A 304 10.72 -19.27 14.85
CA SER A 304 11.39 -20.28 14.03
C SER A 304 12.86 -19.91 13.80
N ASP A 305 13.17 -18.65 13.47
CA ASP A 305 14.54 -18.16 13.26
C ASP A 305 15.39 -18.25 14.55
N ILE A 306 14.83 -17.87 15.70
CA ILE A 306 15.51 -17.98 16.99
C ILE A 306 15.83 -19.44 17.32
N LEU A 307 14.85 -20.34 17.17
CA LEU A 307 15.04 -21.77 17.46
C LEU A 307 16.04 -22.41 16.50
N GLY A 308 15.99 -22.06 15.23
CA GLY A 308 16.98 -22.49 14.25
C GLY A 308 18.38 -22.04 14.63
N SER A 309 18.56 -20.79 15.05
CA SER A 309 19.88 -20.25 15.42
C SER A 309 20.57 -20.97 16.59
N VAL A 310 19.83 -21.76 17.38
CA VAL A 310 20.35 -22.59 18.48
C VAL A 310 20.29 -24.09 18.19
N GLY A 311 20.06 -24.48 16.92
CA GLY A 311 20.07 -25.86 16.47
C GLY A 311 18.77 -26.65 16.71
N ARG A 312 17.69 -26.00 17.18
CA ARG A 312 16.39 -26.64 17.45
C ARG A 312 15.54 -26.73 16.18
N TRP A 313 16.12 -27.32 15.13
CA TRP A 313 15.57 -27.30 13.77
C TRP A 313 14.21 -27.98 13.64
N LYS A 314 13.95 -29.08 14.35
CA LYS A 314 12.64 -29.75 14.31
C LYS A 314 11.49 -28.86 14.81
N GLU A 315 11.72 -28.10 15.89
CA GLU A 315 10.74 -27.14 16.39
C GLU A 315 10.62 -25.93 15.45
N ALA A 316 11.73 -25.48 14.86
CA ALA A 316 11.72 -24.41 13.87
C ALA A 316 10.89 -24.79 12.63
N THR A 317 11.04 -26.02 12.13
CA THR A 317 10.23 -26.59 11.03
C THR A 317 8.75 -26.61 11.38
N ALA A 318 8.39 -27.15 12.56
CA ALA A 318 6.99 -27.22 12.98
C ALA A 318 6.32 -25.83 13.05
N LEU A 319 7.08 -24.77 13.34
CA LEU A 319 6.58 -23.39 13.27
C LEU A 319 6.47 -22.86 11.85
N SER A 320 7.43 -23.18 10.98
CA SER A 320 7.38 -22.82 9.56
C SER A 320 6.22 -23.48 8.83
N ASP A 321 5.84 -24.70 9.23
CA ASP A 321 4.71 -25.43 8.62
C ASP A 321 3.35 -24.83 8.97
N ARG A 322 3.27 -24.11 10.09
CA ARG A 322 2.05 -23.38 10.50
C ARG A 322 1.81 -22.10 9.70
N LEU A 323 2.80 -21.63 8.94
CA LEU A 323 2.66 -20.44 8.11
C LEU A 323 1.74 -20.74 6.92
N ASP A 324 0.58 -20.10 6.89
CA ASP A 324 -0.32 -20.16 5.72
C ASP A 324 0.21 -19.28 4.58
N ARG A 325 0.92 -19.93 3.66
CA ARG A 325 1.59 -19.32 2.52
C ARG A 325 0.62 -18.80 1.46
N THR A 326 -0.65 -19.23 1.49
CA THR A 326 -1.69 -18.70 0.60
C THR A 326 -2.22 -17.35 1.07
N LYS A 327 -2.15 -17.08 2.38
CA LYS A 327 -2.68 -15.86 3.00
C LYS A 327 -1.62 -14.83 3.35
N SER A 328 -0.38 -15.26 3.57
CA SER A 328 0.69 -14.36 4.01
C SER A 328 1.99 -14.66 3.28
N LEU A 329 2.43 -13.71 2.48
CA LEU A 329 3.78 -13.70 1.96
C LEU A 329 4.69 -13.01 2.95
N LEU A 330 5.56 -13.82 3.55
CA LEU A 330 6.68 -13.32 4.32
C LEU A 330 7.94 -13.58 3.51
N PRO A 331 8.52 -12.53 2.93
CA PRO A 331 9.77 -12.66 2.22
C PRO A 331 10.87 -13.30 3.08
N GLY A 332 11.64 -14.19 2.47
CA GLY A 332 12.63 -15.01 3.17
C GLY A 332 12.06 -16.18 3.99
N ALA A 333 10.74 -16.27 4.23
CA ALA A 333 10.14 -17.39 4.97
C ALA A 333 10.28 -18.72 4.22
N GLU A 334 10.15 -18.74 2.88
CA GLU A 334 10.37 -19.97 2.09
C GLU A 334 11.81 -20.46 2.18
N ARG A 335 12.77 -19.55 2.03
CA ARG A 335 14.19 -19.87 2.22
C ARG A 335 14.43 -20.44 3.61
N LYS A 336 13.82 -19.86 4.65
CA LYS A 336 13.94 -20.35 6.02
C LYS A 336 13.31 -21.72 6.22
N ALA A 337 12.13 -21.97 5.67
CA ALA A 337 11.49 -23.28 5.74
C ALA A 337 12.38 -24.35 5.10
N ILE A 338 12.96 -24.08 3.92
CA ILE A 338 13.91 -24.98 3.26
C ILE A 338 15.15 -25.24 4.13
N ILE A 339 15.75 -24.19 4.73
CA ILE A 339 16.91 -24.33 5.62
C ILE A 339 16.56 -25.17 6.85
N ASN A 340 15.38 -24.96 7.44
CA ASN A 340 14.92 -25.72 8.61
C ASN A 340 14.74 -27.20 8.27
N LEU A 341 14.08 -27.51 7.14
CA LEU A 341 13.89 -28.88 6.66
C LEU A 341 15.24 -29.57 6.43
N TRP A 342 16.14 -28.93 5.68
CA TRP A 342 17.49 -29.43 5.43
C TRP A 342 18.24 -29.70 6.74
N SER A 343 18.26 -28.72 7.64
CA SER A 343 19.01 -28.79 8.90
C SER A 343 18.39 -29.77 9.91
N SER A 344 17.10 -30.08 9.76
CA SER A 344 16.42 -31.12 10.56
C SER A 344 16.66 -32.54 10.04
N GLY A 345 17.27 -32.69 8.86
CA GLY A 345 17.57 -33.96 8.21
C GLY A 345 16.49 -34.46 7.24
N ASP A 346 15.38 -33.72 7.06
CA ASP A 346 14.34 -34.06 6.07
C ASP A 346 14.70 -33.52 4.68
N LEU A 347 15.71 -34.15 4.07
CA LEU A 347 16.23 -33.74 2.77
C LEU A 347 15.19 -33.90 1.64
N GLN A 348 14.29 -34.88 1.75
CA GLN A 348 13.25 -35.09 0.74
C GLN A 348 12.20 -33.97 0.76
N ALA A 349 11.78 -33.53 1.94
CA ALA A 349 10.89 -32.39 2.07
C ALA A 349 11.57 -31.08 1.65
N ALA A 350 12.85 -30.90 2.00
CA ALA A 350 13.62 -29.74 1.54
C ALA A 350 13.69 -29.69 0.00
N ASP A 351 13.95 -30.81 -0.67
CA ASP A 351 13.99 -30.92 -2.12
C ASP A 351 12.63 -30.61 -2.78
N ARG A 352 11.52 -31.10 -2.18
CA ARG A 352 10.17 -30.75 -2.63
C ARG A 352 9.93 -29.24 -2.52
N ALA A 353 10.20 -28.67 -1.35
CA ALA A 353 10.01 -27.24 -1.12
C ALA A 353 10.85 -26.36 -2.07
N ILE A 354 12.08 -26.79 -2.43
CA ILE A 354 12.91 -26.09 -3.43
C ILE A 354 12.26 -26.15 -4.83
N ARG A 355 11.71 -27.30 -5.22
CA ARG A 355 11.00 -27.45 -6.51
C ARG A 355 9.74 -26.59 -6.55
N ASP A 356 8.90 -26.68 -5.53
CA ASP A 356 7.64 -25.93 -5.43
C ASP A 356 7.92 -24.41 -5.51
N ALA A 357 8.92 -23.92 -4.77
CA ALA A 357 9.33 -22.52 -4.82
C ALA A 357 9.88 -22.11 -6.20
N SER A 358 10.56 -23.02 -6.90
CA SER A 358 11.10 -22.77 -8.25
C SER A 358 10.02 -22.77 -9.33
N GLU A 359 8.99 -23.60 -9.17
CA GLU A 359 7.82 -23.68 -10.06
C GLU A 359 6.90 -22.47 -9.87
N MET A 360 6.64 -22.06 -8.62
CA MET A 360 5.95 -20.80 -8.32
C MET A 360 6.65 -19.58 -8.93
N ALA A 361 7.99 -19.59 -8.99
CA ALA A 361 8.76 -18.53 -9.64
C ALA A 361 8.71 -18.57 -11.18
N GLN A 362 8.29 -19.69 -11.78
CA GLN A 362 8.25 -19.94 -13.22
C GLN A 362 6.84 -19.93 -13.83
N ALA A 363 5.78 -19.87 -13.00
CA ALA A 363 4.40 -19.83 -13.47
C ALA A 363 4.14 -18.63 -14.42
N PRO A 364 3.35 -18.82 -15.51
CA PRO A 364 3.09 -17.76 -16.48
C PRO A 364 2.32 -16.58 -15.85
N PRO A 365 2.50 -15.35 -16.39
CA PRO A 365 2.09 -14.10 -15.73
C PRO A 365 0.57 -13.92 -15.54
N ASP A 366 -0.24 -14.78 -16.13
CA ASP A 366 -1.69 -14.72 -16.20
C ASP A 366 -2.41 -15.57 -15.12
N LEU A 367 -1.69 -16.47 -14.45
CA LEU A 367 -2.26 -17.36 -13.41
C LEU A 367 -1.73 -17.11 -12.00
N ALA A 368 -0.75 -16.22 -11.83
CA ALA A 368 -0.22 -15.84 -10.52
C ALA A 368 -0.69 -14.43 -10.14
N ASP A 369 -1.46 -14.33 -9.07
CA ASP A 369 -2.01 -13.08 -8.53
C ASP A 369 -0.95 -11.97 -8.44
N ALA A 370 -1.40 -10.74 -8.73
CA ALA A 370 -0.59 -9.54 -9.00
C ALA A 370 0.33 -9.04 -7.86
N ALA A 371 0.48 -9.79 -6.77
CA ALA A 371 1.37 -9.49 -5.65
C ALA A 371 2.74 -10.19 -5.74
N PHE A 372 2.87 -11.25 -6.53
CA PHE A 372 4.04 -12.15 -6.49
C PHE A 372 5.17 -11.82 -7.48
N LEU A 373 4.83 -11.08 -8.54
CA LEU A 373 5.65 -11.06 -9.75
C LEU A 373 6.94 -10.21 -9.66
N PRO A 374 6.97 -9.01 -9.03
CA PRO A 374 8.15 -8.14 -9.10
C PRO A 374 9.38 -8.67 -8.34
N ALA A 375 9.18 -9.26 -7.17
CA ALA A 375 10.25 -9.81 -6.34
C ALA A 375 10.88 -11.06 -6.97
N LEU A 376 10.05 -11.97 -7.50
CA LEU A 376 10.51 -13.19 -8.17
C LEU A 376 11.19 -12.89 -9.51
N GLN A 377 10.69 -11.90 -10.28
CA GLN A 377 11.33 -11.46 -11.53
C GLN A 377 12.72 -10.86 -11.31
N ARG A 378 12.91 -10.11 -10.21
CA ARG A 378 14.23 -9.55 -9.85
C ARG A 378 15.21 -10.67 -9.47
N ALA A 379 14.78 -11.63 -8.66
CA ALA A 379 15.61 -12.78 -8.29
C ALA A 379 16.02 -13.65 -9.49
N ALA A 380 15.09 -13.90 -10.44
CA ALA A 380 15.35 -14.69 -11.64
C ALA A 380 16.33 -14.01 -12.62
N ARG A 381 16.15 -12.70 -12.87
CA ARG A 381 17.07 -11.91 -13.71
C ARG A 381 18.49 -11.90 -13.14
N ARG A 382 18.60 -11.80 -11.83
CA ARG A 382 19.86 -11.78 -11.11
C ARG A 382 20.62 -13.10 -11.15
N ARG A 383 19.89 -14.22 -11.05
CA ARG A 383 20.46 -15.57 -11.23
C ARG A 383 20.97 -15.77 -12.66
N ALA A 384 20.27 -15.23 -13.65
CA ALA A 384 20.71 -15.26 -15.05
C ALA A 384 21.94 -14.37 -15.31
N GLU A 385 22.04 -13.21 -14.65
CA GLU A 385 23.21 -12.33 -14.73
C GLU A 385 24.45 -12.92 -14.06
N LEU A 386 24.29 -13.50 -12.86
CA LEU A 386 25.36 -14.19 -12.15
C LEU A 386 25.84 -15.43 -12.92
N ALA A 387 24.91 -16.20 -13.51
CA ALA A 387 25.26 -17.33 -14.36
C ALA A 387 26.01 -16.91 -15.63
N ARG A 388 25.77 -15.71 -16.18
CA ARG A 388 26.56 -15.16 -17.31
C ARG A 388 27.95 -14.71 -16.87
N ARG A 389 28.09 -14.11 -15.68
CA ARG A 389 29.38 -13.67 -15.13
C ARG A 389 30.28 -14.82 -14.68
N CYS A 390 29.71 -15.96 -14.30
CA CYS A 390 30.45 -17.15 -13.88
C CYS A 390 30.75 -18.15 -15.00
N ARG A 391 30.44 -17.85 -16.28
CA ARG A 391 30.95 -18.66 -17.39
C ARG A 391 32.45 -18.42 -17.53
N PRO A 392 33.32 -19.44 -17.36
CA PRO A 392 34.72 -19.29 -17.71
C PRO A 392 34.81 -18.95 -19.20
N SER A 393 35.63 -17.95 -19.52
CA SER A 393 36.00 -17.65 -20.91
C SER A 393 36.63 -18.92 -21.48
N SER A 394 35.91 -19.62 -22.35
CA SER A 394 36.45 -20.73 -23.12
C SER A 394 37.53 -20.18 -24.04
N ALA A 395 38.78 -20.42 -23.68
CA ALA A 395 39.91 -20.42 -24.61
C ALA A 395 40.04 -21.81 -25.24
#